data_AF-M8BQB5-F1
#
_entry.id   AF-M8BQB5-F1
#
_cell.length_a   1.000
_cell.length_b   1.000
_cell.length_c   1.000
_cell.angle_alpha   90.00
_cell.angle_beta   90.00
_cell.angle_gamma   90.00
#
_symmetry.space_group_name_H-M   'P 1'
#
loop_
_entity.id
_entity.type
_entity.pdbx_description
1 polymer ?
#
loop_
_entity_poly.entity_id
_entity_poly.type
_entity_poly.pdbx_seq_one_letter_code
_entity_poly.pdbx_strand_id
1 'polypeptide(L)'
;MGLSGVVPALHALWLNWGHPECYLALSLELAMGLVYATGAGFYVARVPERWRPGMFDCVGHSHQIFHVLVLVGAVTHYAATAILIGWRDALAAAASALL
;
A
#
# COMPACT_ATOMS: atom_id res chain seq x y z
N MET A 1 -10.71 -9.39 1.09
CA MET A 1 -10.07 -8.93 -0.16
C MET A 1 -8.71 -8.24 0.06
N GLY A 2 -8.46 -7.51 1.15
CA GLY A 2 -7.14 -6.87 1.37
C GLY A 2 -6.02 -7.80 1.86
N LEU A 3 -6.32 -8.73 2.78
CA LEU A 3 -5.31 -9.61 3.40
C LEU A 3 -4.85 -10.78 2.52
N SER A 4 -5.57 -11.07 1.43
CA SER A 4 -5.20 -12.16 0.51
C SER A 4 -3.89 -11.91 -0.23
N GLY A 5 -3.38 -10.66 -0.23
CA GLY A 5 -2.08 -10.31 -0.81
C GLY A 5 -0.87 -10.87 -0.05
N VAL A 6 -1.03 -11.31 1.20
CA VAL A 6 0.09 -11.83 2.02
C VAL A 6 0.70 -13.08 1.39
N VAL A 7 -0.12 -14.02 0.93
CA VAL A 7 0.37 -15.28 0.34
C VAL A 7 1.20 -15.06 -0.92
N PRO A 8 0.71 -14.34 -1.96
CA PRO A 8 1.52 -14.08 -3.15
C PRO A 8 2.75 -13.20 -2.86
N ALA A 9 2.66 -12.25 -1.91
CA ALA A 9 3.81 -11.43 -1.51
C ALA A 9 4.93 -12.27 -0.87
N LEU A 10 4.59 -13.18 0.04
CA LEU A 10 5.56 -14.11 0.64
C LEU A 10 6.13 -15.08 -0.40
N HIS A 11 5.30 -15.55 -1.32
CA HIS A 11 5.75 -16.41 -2.42
C HIS A 11 6.74 -15.68 -3.34
N ALA A 12 6.45 -14.43 -3.72
CA ALA A 12 7.33 -13.60 -4.53
C ALA A 12 8.66 -13.29 -3.82
N LEU A 13 8.62 -13.02 -2.52
CA LEU A 13 9.80 -12.82 -1.69
C LEU A 13 10.69 -14.07 -1.65
N TRP A 14 10.08 -15.25 -1.49
CA TRP A 14 10.79 -16.52 -1.48
C TRP A 14 11.51 -16.78 -2.79
N LEU A 15 10.84 -16.54 -3.92
CA LEU A 15 11.41 -16.76 -5.26
C LEU A 15 12.53 -15.77 -5.61
N ASN A 16 12.44 -14.53 -5.12
CA ASN A 16 13.36 -13.44 -5.47
C ASN A 16 14.21 -13.02 -4.27
N TRP A 17 14.58 -13.98 -3.44
CA TRP A 17 15.38 -13.74 -2.25
C TRP A 17 16.74 -13.12 -2.61
N GLY A 18 17.18 -12.13 -1.83
CA GLY A 18 18.45 -11.42 -2.04
C GLY A 18 18.37 -10.22 -2.98
N HIS A 19 17.22 -9.96 -3.61
CA HIS A 19 17.02 -8.76 -4.43
C HIS A 19 16.51 -7.58 -3.60
N PRO A 20 17.24 -6.44 -3.54
CA PRO A 20 16.85 -5.28 -2.74
C PRO A 20 15.49 -4.70 -3.15
N GLU A 21 15.15 -4.82 -4.43
CA GLU A 21 13.96 -4.23 -5.03
C GLU A 21 12.70 -4.93 -4.50
N CYS A 22 12.79 -6.24 -4.27
CA CYS A 22 11.74 -7.03 -3.65
C CYS A 22 11.54 -6.67 -2.17
N TYR A 23 12.61 -6.41 -1.42
CA TYR A 23 12.50 -5.98 -0.03
C TYR A 23 11.88 -4.59 0.10
N LEU A 24 12.28 -3.66 -0.77
CA LEU A 24 11.74 -2.30 -0.77
C LEU A 24 10.26 -2.31 -1.17
N ALA A 25 9.90 -3.00 -2.25
CA ALA A 25 8.50 -3.13 -2.67
C ALA A 25 7.65 -3.78 -1.57
N LEU A 26 8.12 -4.87 -0.94
CA LEU A 26 7.40 -5.52 0.15
C LEU A 26 7.21 -4.59 1.36
N SER A 27 8.23 -3.79 1.71
CA SER A 27 8.11 -2.84 2.82
C SER A 27 7.03 -1.78 2.56
N LEU A 28 6.90 -1.33 1.31
CA LEU A 28 5.86 -0.39 0.88
C LEU A 28 4.47 -1.05 0.88
N GLU A 29 4.35 -2.30 0.44
CA GLU A 29 3.09 -3.07 0.53
C GLU A 29 2.63 -3.25 1.99
N LEU A 30 3.56 -3.52 2.91
CA LEU A 30 3.26 -3.58 4.35
C LEU A 30 2.81 -2.22 4.87
N ALA A 31 3.48 -1.14 4.47
CA ALA A 31 3.07 0.22 4.84
C ALA A 31 1.68 0.57 4.31
N MET A 32 1.35 0.24 3.05
CA MET A 32 0.00 0.36 2.51
C MET A 32 -1.00 -0.41 3.37
N GLY A 33 -0.70 -1.68 3.69
CA GLY A 33 -1.57 -2.52 4.52
C GLY A 33 -1.88 -1.89 5.89
N LEU A 34 -0.87 -1.33 6.54
CA LEU A 34 -1.03 -0.60 7.81
C LEU A 34 -1.91 0.64 7.65
N VAL A 35 -1.65 1.47 6.63
CA VAL A 35 -2.44 2.68 6.35
C VAL A 35 -3.91 2.33 6.09
N TYR A 36 -4.18 1.29 5.30
CA TYR A 36 -5.54 0.81 5.05
C TYR A 36 -6.20 0.27 6.32
N ALA A 37 -5.49 -0.49 7.14
CA ALA A 37 -6.01 -0.98 8.42
C ALA A 37 -6.37 0.18 9.36
N THR A 38 -5.51 1.20 9.45
CA THR A 38 -5.78 2.42 10.20
C THR A 38 -7.01 3.16 9.67
N GLY A 39 -7.12 3.34 8.35
CA GLY A 39 -8.28 3.98 7.73
C GLY A 39 -9.58 3.22 8.01
N ALA A 40 -9.55 1.89 7.88
CA ALA A 40 -10.69 1.04 8.21
C ALA A 40 -11.05 1.17 9.70
N GLY A 41 -10.06 1.28 10.59
CA GLY A 41 -10.24 1.56 12.00
C GLY A 41 -11.02 2.85 12.26
N PHE A 42 -10.62 3.97 11.63
CA PHE A 42 -11.36 5.22 11.72
C PHE A 42 -12.80 5.08 11.22
N TYR A 43 -12.98 4.49 10.03
CA TYR A 43 -14.28 4.29 9.42
C TYR A 43 -15.24 3.47 10.30
N VAL A 44 -14.75 2.36 10.86
CA VAL A 44 -15.57 1.49 11.72
C VAL A 44 -15.85 2.13 13.08
N ALA A 45 -14.84 2.78 13.69
CA ALA A 45 -14.99 3.42 14.99
C ALA A 45 -15.88 4.68 14.95
N ARG A 46 -16.08 5.27 13.76
CA ARG A 46 -16.78 6.55 13.55
C ARG A 46 -16.17 7.69 14.37
N VAL A 47 -14.85 7.71 14.47
CA VAL A 47 -14.10 8.77 15.16
C VAL A 47 -13.59 9.74 14.09
N PRO A 48 -13.71 11.07 14.28
CA PRO A 48 -14.03 11.77 15.54
C PRO A 48 -15.51 12.12 15.76
N GLU A 49 -16.41 11.89 14.80
CA GLU A 49 -17.81 12.32 14.90
C GLU A 49 -18.58 11.67 16.06
N ARG A 50 -18.18 10.47 16.48
CA ARG A 50 -18.69 9.81 17.69
C ARG A 50 -18.43 10.61 18.97
N TRP A 51 -17.33 11.36 19.04
CA TRP A 51 -16.94 12.11 20.23
C TRP A 51 -17.58 13.49 20.30
N ARG A 52 -17.88 14.10 19.15
CA ARG A 52 -18.45 15.45 19.05
C ARG A 52 -19.53 15.49 17.95
N PRO A 53 -20.74 14.98 18.24
CA PRO A 53 -21.85 15.02 17.31
C PRO A 53 -22.14 16.47 16.86
N GLY A 54 -22.41 16.69 15.57
CA GLY A 54 -22.69 18.01 15.00
C GLY A 54 -21.46 18.82 14.59
N MET A 55 -20.26 18.48 15.08
CA MET A 55 -19.04 19.26 14.79
C MET A 55 -18.37 18.87 13.46
N PHE A 56 -18.57 17.62 13.01
CA PHE A 56 -17.90 17.04 11.85
C PHE A 56 -18.87 16.70 10.70
N ASP A 57 -20.04 17.32 10.67
CA ASP A 57 -21.12 16.95 9.73
C ASP A 57 -20.75 17.20 8.26
N CYS A 58 -19.92 18.22 8.00
CA CYS A 58 -19.48 18.56 6.64
C CYS A 58 -18.01 18.17 6.35
N VAL A 59 -17.10 18.32 7.32
CA VAL A 59 -15.65 18.12 7.11
C VAL A 59 -15.04 17.39 8.30
N GLY A 60 -14.10 16.47 8.03
CA GLY A 60 -13.28 15.80 9.04
C GLY A 60 -13.93 14.61 9.73
N HIS A 61 -15.10 14.15 9.28
CA HIS A 61 -15.68 12.90 9.76
C HIS A 61 -14.89 11.68 9.29
N SER A 62 -15.04 10.56 9.99
CA SER A 62 -14.28 9.32 9.79
C SER A 62 -14.23 8.84 8.33
N HIS A 63 -15.33 8.97 7.58
CA HIS A 63 -15.38 8.55 6.18
C HIS A 63 -14.48 9.42 5.27
N GLN A 64 -14.34 10.72 5.53
CA GLN A 64 -13.38 11.56 4.80
C GLN A 64 -11.94 11.18 5.16
N ILE A 65 -11.66 10.96 6.44
CA ILE A 65 -10.34 10.49 6.90
C ILE A 65 -10.00 9.15 6.23
N PHE A 66 -10.96 8.23 6.17
CA PHE A 66 -10.82 6.96 5.48
C PHE A 66 -10.45 7.15 4.00
N HIS A 67 -11.16 8.00 3.26
CA HIS A 67 -10.83 8.29 1.85
C HIS A 67 -9.42 8.84 1.67
N VAL A 68 -8.98 9.75 2.55
CA VAL A 68 -7.61 10.29 2.50
C VAL A 68 -6.58 9.17 2.72
N LEU A 69 -6.80 8.30 3.72
CA LEU A 69 -5.90 7.17 3.97
C LEU A 69 -5.93 6.13 2.85
N VAL A 70 -7.07 5.91 2.20
CA VAL A 70 -7.17 5.09 0.98
C VAL A 70 -6.31 5.67 -0.14
N LEU A 71 -6.35 6.99 -0.35
CA LEU A 71 -5.50 7.65 -1.35
C LEU A 71 -4.01 7.48 -1.03
N VAL A 72 -3.61 7.66 0.23
CA VAL A 72 -2.22 7.45 0.67
C VAL A 72 -1.77 6.01 0.41
N GLY A 73 -2.58 5.02 0.78
CA GLY A 73 -2.25 3.63 0.52
C GLY A 73 -2.14 3.32 -0.98
N ALA A 74 -3.01 3.88 -1.82
CA ALA A 74 -2.93 3.72 -3.27
C ALA A 74 -1.63 4.30 -3.86
N VAL A 75 -1.18 5.46 -3.38
CA VAL A 75 0.10 6.06 -3.80
C VAL A 75 1.28 5.20 -3.34
N THR A 76 1.25 4.68 -2.12
CA THR A 76 2.29 3.78 -1.60
C THR A 76 2.38 2.49 -2.42
N HIS A 77 1.23 1.90 -2.78
CA HIS A 77 1.15 0.73 -3.66
C HIS A 77 1.69 1.02 -5.07
N TYR A 78 1.36 2.19 -5.62
CA TYR A 78 1.89 2.64 -6.90
C TYR A 78 3.43 2.74 -6.86
N ALA A 79 4.00 3.30 -5.79
CA ALA A 79 5.45 3.38 -5.63
C ALA A 79 6.11 2.00 -5.57
N ALA A 80 5.53 1.04 -4.83
CA ALA A 80 6.00 -0.34 -4.79
C ALA A 80 6.00 -0.98 -6.19
N THR A 81 4.91 -0.78 -6.93
CA THR A 81 4.75 -1.30 -8.29
C THR A 81 5.75 -0.67 -9.26
N ALA A 82 5.99 0.64 -9.16
CA ALA A 82 6.95 1.35 -10.00
C ALA A 82 8.38 0.84 -9.80
N ILE A 83 8.78 0.53 -8.56
CA ILE A 83 10.08 -0.09 -8.26
C ILE A 83 10.22 -1.45 -8.95
N LEU A 84 9.20 -2.31 -8.84
CA LEU A 84 9.22 -3.63 -9.46
C LEU A 84 9.25 -3.57 -10.99
N ILE A 85 8.52 -2.63 -11.59
CA ILE A 85 8.54 -2.41 -13.04
C ILE A 85 9.92 -1.92 -13.48
N GLY A 86 10.49 -0.93 -12.78
CA GLY A 86 11.83 -0.42 -13.09
C GLY A 86 12.90 -1.51 -12.99
N TRP A 87 12.81 -2.38 -11.99
CA TRP A 87 13.68 -3.55 -11.84
C TRP A 87 13.57 -4.50 -13.04
N ARG A 88 12.34 -4.85 -13.43
CA ARG A 88 12.08 -5.70 -14.60
C ARG A 88 12.65 -5.10 -15.89
N ASP A 89 12.43 -3.81 -16.10
CA ASP A 89 12.85 -3.13 -17.33
C ASP A 89 14.39 -3.03 -17.42
N ALA A 90 15.08 -2.83 -16.29
CA ALA A 90 16.54 -2.88 -16.22
C ALA A 90 17.11 -4.27 -16.57
N LEU A 91 16.48 -5.34 -16.07
CA LEU A 91 16.87 -6.72 -16.42
C LEU A 91 16.68 -6.99 -17.92
N ALA A 92 15.59 -6.52 -18.51
CA ALA A 92 15.33 -6.68 -19.94
C ALA A 92 16.38 -5.95 -20.79
N ALA A 93 16.73 -4.72 -20.43
CA ALA A 93 17.76 -3.95 -21.13
C ALA A 93 19.15 -4.62 -21.06
N ALA A 94 19.54 -5.14 -19.90
CA ALA A 94 20.80 -5.87 -19.73
C ALA A 94 20.85 -7.15 -20.59
N ALA A 95 19.74 -7.89 -20.67
CA ALA A 95 19.66 -9.08 -21.51
C ALA A 95 19.77 -8.75 -23.01
N SER A 96 19.13 -7.65 -23.45
CA SER A 96 19.24 -7.19 -24.85
C SER A 96 20.64 -6.71 -25.22
N ALA A 97 21.43 -6.21 -24.27
CA ALA A 97 22.81 -5.77 -24.51
C ALA A 97 23.83 -6.93 -24.64
N LEU A 98 23.42 -8.16 -24.28
CA LEU A 98 24.25 -9.37 -24.34
C LEU A 98 24.05 -10.19 -25.63
N LEU A 99 23.11 -9.78 -26.49
CA LEU A 99 22.82 -10.37 -27.80
C LEU A 99 23.44 -9.54 -28.94
#